data_AF-A0AAJ2NTG7-F1
#
_entry.id   AF-A0AAJ2NTG7-F1
#
_cell.length_a   1.000
_cell.length_b   1.000
_cell.length_c   1.000
_cell.angle_alpha   90.00
_cell.angle_beta   90.00
_cell.angle_gamma   90.00
#
_symmetry.space_group_name_H-M   'P 1'
#
loop_
_entity.id
_entity.type
_entity.pdbx_description
1 polymer ?
#
loop_
_entity_poly.entity_id
_entity_poly.type
_entity_poly.pdbx_seq_one_letter_code
_entity_poly.pdbx_strand_id
1 'polypeptide(L)'
;PHQGDWVEGFTVHEALDLNQPLSFFQGKVMDEGLSLFKISADYVMVDAVKKAEDRHQVILRLHEFTGQRGVVEIDSDVHISSWQ
;
A
#
# COMPACT_ATOMS: atom_id res chain seq x y z
N PRO A 1 -4.31 5.52 -23.81
CA PRO A 1 -3.81 4.32 -24.53
C PRO A 1 -2.70 3.69 -23.71
N HIS A 2 -2.65 2.36 -23.60
CA HIS A 2 -1.57 1.64 -22.90
C HIS A 2 -0.89 0.67 -23.87
N GLN A 3 0.34 0.30 -23.53
CA GLN A 3 1.04 -0.79 -24.20
C GLN A 3 0.57 -2.13 -23.61
N GLY A 4 0.48 -3.18 -24.42
CA GLY A 4 0.23 -4.53 -23.93
C GLY A 4 -1.12 -4.73 -23.23
N ASP A 5 -1.15 -5.61 -22.24
CA ASP A 5 -2.29 -5.79 -21.33
C ASP A 5 -2.29 -4.74 -20.20
N TRP A 6 -3.15 -4.91 -19.19
CA TRP A 6 -3.24 -3.96 -18.08
C TRP A 6 -2.04 -4.02 -17.13
N VAL A 7 -1.32 -5.14 -17.10
CA VAL A 7 -0.14 -5.35 -16.26
C VAL A 7 1.06 -4.66 -16.92
N GLU A 8 1.35 -4.97 -18.19
CA GLU A 8 2.42 -4.31 -18.96
C GLU A 8 2.17 -2.82 -19.14
N GLY A 9 0.90 -2.44 -19.23
CA GLY A 9 0.47 -1.06 -19.38
C GLY A 9 0.43 -0.24 -18.08
N PHE A 10 0.73 -0.83 -16.92
CA PHE A 10 0.69 -0.21 -15.59
C PHE A 10 -0.63 0.52 -15.27
N THR A 11 -1.74 0.14 -15.88
CA THR A 11 -2.97 0.95 -15.84
C THR A 11 -3.60 1.02 -14.45
N VAL A 12 -3.36 -0.01 -13.61
CA VAL A 12 -3.78 -0.03 -12.20
C VAL A 12 -3.02 1.02 -11.37
N HIS A 13 -1.71 1.18 -11.60
CA HIS A 13 -0.89 2.18 -10.91
C HIS A 13 -1.31 3.59 -11.29
N GLU A 14 -1.48 3.85 -12.58
CA GLU A 14 -1.96 5.15 -13.08
C GLU A 14 -3.36 5.49 -12.52
N ALA A 15 -4.25 4.49 -12.42
CA ALA A 15 -5.55 4.68 -11.81
C ALA A 15 -5.44 4.98 -10.31
N LEU A 16 -4.49 4.37 -9.60
CA LEU A 16 -4.24 4.69 -8.19
C LEU A 16 -3.75 6.12 -8.03
N ASP A 17 -2.69 6.51 -8.75
CA ASP A 17 -2.09 7.85 -8.68
C ASP A 17 -3.11 8.94 -9.00
N LEU A 18 -4.00 8.69 -9.96
CA LEU A 18 -5.09 9.60 -10.31
C LEU A 18 -6.14 9.71 -9.19
N ASN A 19 -6.50 8.60 -8.54
CA ASN A 19 -7.59 8.54 -7.57
C ASN A 19 -7.15 8.77 -6.11
N GLN A 20 -5.85 8.70 -5.82
CA GLN A 20 -5.26 8.91 -4.50
C GLN A 20 -4.19 10.01 -4.55
N PRO A 21 -4.61 11.28 -4.72
CA PRO A 21 -3.66 12.38 -4.84
C PRO A 21 -2.87 12.58 -3.55
N LEU A 22 -1.60 12.98 -3.71
CA LEU A 22 -0.76 13.38 -2.58
C LEU A 22 -1.42 14.51 -1.78
N SER A 23 -1.54 14.29 -0.47
CA SER A 23 -1.98 15.32 0.47
C SER A 23 -0.79 15.92 1.22
N PHE A 24 -0.89 17.18 1.59
CA PHE A 24 0.09 17.84 2.46
C PHE A 24 -0.61 18.61 3.57
N PHE A 25 0.12 18.84 4.66
CA PHE A 25 -0.33 19.67 5.77
C PHE A 25 0.82 20.59 6.19
N GLN A 26 0.49 21.80 6.65
CA GLN A 26 1.50 22.70 7.18
C GLN A 26 2.03 22.17 8.51
N GLY A 27 3.34 22.05 8.65
CA GLY A 27 3.98 21.55 9.86
C GLY A 27 5.47 21.33 9.69
N LYS A 28 6.07 20.66 10.67
CA LYS A 28 7.46 20.20 10.60
C LYS A 28 7.47 18.68 10.48
N VAL A 29 8.25 18.17 9.54
CA VAL A 29 8.49 16.73 9.41
C VAL A 29 9.33 16.26 10.60
N MET A 30 8.87 15.23 11.31
CA MET A 30 9.62 14.62 12.42
C MET A 30 10.48 13.46 11.92
N ASP A 31 9.91 12.61 11.07
CA ASP A 31 10.58 11.45 10.48
C ASP A 31 10.52 11.59 8.95
N GLU A 32 11.61 12.07 8.35
CA GLU A 32 11.72 12.19 6.90
C GLU A 32 11.69 10.79 6.26
N GLY A 33 10.79 10.59 5.29
CA GLY A 33 10.72 9.34 4.53
C GLY A 33 10.16 8.13 5.28
N LEU A 34 9.47 8.33 6.41
CA LEU A 34 8.78 7.25 7.13
C LEU A 34 7.78 6.52 6.21
N SER A 35 7.92 5.20 6.07
CA SER A 35 6.90 4.36 5.45
C SER A 35 6.17 3.51 6.49
N LEU A 36 4.84 3.66 6.56
CA LEU A 36 4.01 2.84 7.44
C LEU A 36 4.06 1.36 7.06
N PHE A 37 4.04 1.06 5.76
CA PHE A 37 4.14 -0.31 5.25
C PHE A 37 4.93 -0.31 3.93
N LYS A 38 5.84 -1.26 3.80
CA LYS A 38 6.59 -1.56 2.58
C LYS A 38 6.14 -2.94 2.10
N ILE A 39 5.73 -3.04 0.85
CA ILE A 39 5.23 -4.28 0.25
C ILE A 39 6.24 -4.73 -0.82
N SER A 40 6.68 -5.99 -0.76
CA SER A 40 7.73 -6.50 -1.65
C SER A 40 7.25 -6.90 -3.04
N ALA A 41 5.96 -6.78 -3.33
CA ALA A 41 5.31 -7.34 -4.51
C ALA A 41 4.59 -6.25 -5.30
N ASP A 42 4.87 -6.19 -6.60
CA ASP A 42 4.31 -5.26 -7.59
C ASP A 42 2.96 -5.73 -8.17
N TYR A 43 2.52 -6.93 -7.79
CA TYR A 43 1.26 -7.55 -8.21
C TYR A 43 0.16 -7.48 -7.14
N VAL A 44 0.40 -6.75 -6.05
CA VAL A 44 -0.58 -6.48 -4.99
C VAL A 44 -0.68 -4.99 -4.71
N MET A 45 -1.85 -4.56 -4.25
CA MET A 45 -2.12 -3.17 -3.88
C MET A 45 -2.67 -3.08 -2.46
N VAL A 46 -2.33 -2.02 -1.74
CA VAL A 46 -2.93 -1.72 -0.42
C VAL A 46 -4.27 -1.01 -0.62
N ASP A 47 -5.35 -1.63 -0.16
CA ASP A 47 -6.70 -1.06 -0.23
C ASP A 47 -7.00 -0.14 0.93
N ALA A 48 -6.52 -0.52 2.11
CA ALA A 48 -6.90 0.11 3.36
C ALA A 48 -5.84 -0.07 4.43
N VAL A 49 -5.58 1.04 5.11
CA VAL A 49 -4.91 1.08 6.41
C VAL A 49 -5.86 1.78 7.37
N LYS A 50 -6.32 1.07 8.39
CA LYS A 50 -7.25 1.66 9.39
C LYS A 50 -7.04 1.08 10.78
N LYS A 51 -7.48 1.81 11.80
CA LYS A 51 -7.59 1.26 13.16
C LYS A 51 -8.74 0.24 13.20
N ALA A 52 -8.56 -0.85 13.96
CA ALA A 52 -9.64 -1.72 14.36
C ALA A 52 -10.66 -0.95 15.23
N GLU A 53 -11.92 -1.34 15.16
CA GLU A 53 -13.02 -0.67 15.86
C GLU A 53 -12.96 -0.92 17.37
N ASP A 54 -12.82 -2.19 17.74
CA ASP A 54 -12.90 -2.71 19.11
C ASP A 54 -11.54 -2.90 19.79
N ARG A 55 -10.44 -2.70 19.04
CA ARG A 55 -9.08 -3.03 19.49
C ARG A 55 -8.06 -1.96 19.13
N HIS A 56 -6.93 -1.99 19.85
CA HIS A 56 -5.75 -1.19 19.53
C HIS A 56 -4.86 -1.91 18.51
N GLN A 57 -5.43 -2.19 17.34
CA GLN A 57 -4.75 -2.87 16.24
C GLN A 57 -4.92 -2.07 14.95
N VAL A 58 -3.99 -2.23 14.02
CA VAL A 58 -4.09 -1.72 12.65
C VAL A 58 -4.55 -2.86 11.75
N ILE A 59 -5.52 -2.57 10.90
CA ILE A 59 -5.98 -3.45 9.82
C ILE A 59 -5.31 -2.95 8.54
N LEU A 60 -4.52 -3.83 7.93
CA LEU A 60 -3.98 -3.68 6.60
C LEU A 60 -4.72 -4.66 5.67
N ARG A 61 -5.32 -4.15 4.59
CA ARG A 61 -5.94 -4.99 3.56
C ARG A 61 -5.21 -4.80 2.23
N LEU A 62 -4.88 -5.92 1.60
CA LEU A 62 -4.30 -5.96 0.26
C LEU A 62 -5.14 -6.82 -0.66
N HIS A 63 -5.05 -6.56 -1.96
CA HIS A 63 -5.55 -7.46 -2.99
C HIS A 63 -4.50 -7.67 -4.08
N GLU A 64 -4.58 -8.83 -4.71
CA GLU A 64 -3.81 -9.20 -5.89
C GLU A 64 -4.63 -8.82 -7.13
N PHE A 65 -4.00 -8.20 -8.14
CA PHE A 65 -4.72 -7.62 -9.29
C PHE A 65 -4.27 -8.13 -10.66
N THR A 66 -3.31 -9.05 -10.72
CA THR A 66 -2.78 -9.63 -11.97
C THR A 66 -3.27 -11.06 -12.22
N GLY A 67 -3.95 -11.69 -11.26
CA GLY A 67 -4.38 -13.08 -11.32
C GLY A 67 -3.28 -14.09 -10.99
N GLN A 68 -2.15 -13.64 -10.45
CA GLN A 68 -1.00 -14.49 -10.16
C GLN A 68 -0.95 -14.97 -8.70
N ARG A 69 -0.07 -15.94 -8.42
CA ARG A 69 0.24 -16.43 -7.06
C ARG A 69 1.71 -16.16 -6.75
N GLY A 70 1.98 -15.65 -5.56
CA GLY A 70 3.35 -15.44 -5.09
C GLY A 70 3.41 -15.14 -3.59
N VAL A 71 4.64 -14.97 -3.11
CA VAL A 71 4.93 -14.55 -1.73
C VAL A 71 4.95 -13.03 -1.67
N VAL A 72 4.25 -12.48 -0.68
CA VAL A 72 4.23 -11.05 -0.36
C VAL A 72 4.86 -10.87 1.01
N GLU A 73 5.93 -10.09 1.08
CA GLU A 73 6.54 -9.66 2.34
C GLU A 73 6.08 -8.26 2.68
N ILE A 74 5.79 -8.04 3.97
CA ILE A 74 5.33 -6.77 4.51
C ILE A 74 6.30 -6.34 5.60
N ASP A 75 6.87 -5.16 5.42
CA ASP A 75 7.80 -4.53 6.37
C ASP A 75 7.28 -3.15 6.78
N SER A 76 7.86 -2.54 7.81
CA SER A 76 7.46 -1.24 8.34
C SER A 76 8.63 -0.54 9.02
N ASP A 77 8.71 0.78 8.85
CA ASP A 77 9.64 1.60 9.64
C ASP A 77 9.17 1.78 11.09
N VAL A 78 7.91 1.45 11.38
CA VAL A 78 7.36 1.41 12.74
C VAL A 78 7.33 -0.01 13.28
N HIS A 79 7.57 -0.16 14.58
CA HIS A 79 7.67 -1.46 15.23
C HIS A 79 6.34 -2.25 15.18
N ILE A 80 6.34 -3.36 14.43
CA ILE A 80 5.24 -4.32 14.41
C ILE A 80 5.37 -5.24 15.62
N SER A 81 4.43 -5.11 16.55
CA SER A 81 4.47 -5.89 17.80
C SER A 81 4.08 -7.35 17.59
N SER A 82 3.13 -7.63 16.70
CA SER A 82 2.64 -8.97 16.39
C SER A 82 1.72 -8.97 15.17
N TRP A 83 1.61 -10.12 14.51
CA TRP A 83 0.61 -10.40 13.47
C TRP A 83 -0.52 -11.29 14.02
N GLN A 84 -1.73 -11.15 13.47
CA GLN A 84 -2.90 -11.98 13.82
C GLN A 84 -3.64 -12.40 12.55
#